data_AF-A0A703T853-F1
#
_entry.id   AF-A0A703T853-F1
#
_cell.length_a   1.000
_cell.length_b   1.000
_cell.length_c   1.000
_cell.angle_alpha   90.00
_cell.angle_beta   90.00
_cell.angle_gamma   90.00
#
_symmetry.space_group_name_H-M   'P 1'
#
loop_
_entity.id
_entity.type
_entity.pdbx_description
1 polymer ?
#
loop_
_entity_poly.entity_id
_entity_poly.type
_entity_poly.pdbx_seq_one_letter_code
_entity_poly.pdbx_strand_id
1 'polypeptide(L)' 'MITPETASQALSSWLAYLQITQETATQLITRAFLEQPARPEIAVHRIERDDGTVDYDAWRRNRINIFQRWRKRETA' A
#
# COMPACT_ATOMS: atom_id res chain seq x y z
N MET A 1 -4.90 -7.72 18.27
CA MET A 1 -5.76 -7.05 17.26
C MET A 1 -5.01 -5.81 16.79
N ILE A 2 -4.79 -5.63 15.48
CA ILE A 2 -4.18 -4.39 14.97
C ILE A 2 -5.27 -3.32 14.96
N THR A 3 -5.07 -2.19 15.64
CA THR A 3 -6.00 -1.06 15.57
C THR A 3 -5.64 -0.13 14.41
N PRO A 4 -6.58 0.67 13.90
CA PRO A 4 -6.28 1.62 12.84
C PRO A 4 -5.25 2.70 13.26
N GLU A 5 -5.17 3.05 14.55
CA GLU A 5 -4.12 3.93 15.11
C GLU A 5 -2.74 3.28 14.99
N THR A 6 -2.60 2.01 15.39
CA THR A 6 -1.35 1.26 15.24
C THR A 6 -0.91 1.16 13.77
N ALA A 7 -1.86 0.91 12.86
CA ALA A 7 -1.57 0.87 11.43
C ALA A 7 -1.10 2.23 10.88
N SER A 8 -1.75 3.33 11.30
CA SER A 8 -1.37 4.69 10.88
C SER A 8 0.00 5.10 11.42
N GLN A 9 0.31 4.73 12.67
CA GLN A 9 1.62 4.94 13.27
C GLN A 9 2.71 4.16 12.52
N ALA A 10 2.46 2.88 12.19
CA ALA A 10 3.40 2.06 11.43
C ALA A 10 3.69 2.65 10.03
N LEU A 11 2.67 3.09 9.30
CA LEU A 11 2.83 3.77 8.01
C LEU A 11 3.64 5.07 8.16
N SER A 12 3.43 5.82 9.23
CA SER A 12 4.18 7.06 9.51
C SER A 12 5.64 6.77 9.88
N SER A 13 5.91 5.69 10.62
CA SER A 13 7.26 5.24 10.93
C SER A 13 8.01 4.79 9.67
N TRP A 14 7.35 4.17 8.70
CA TRP A 14 7.98 3.86 7.41
C TRP A 14 8.38 5.11 6.63
N LEU A 15 7.61 6.21 6.72
CA LEU A 15 8.02 7.49 6.11
C LEU A 15 9.27 8.08 6.77
N ALA A 16 9.50 7.80 8.05
CA ALA A 16 10.67 8.27 8.79
C ALA A 16 11.92 7.37 8.59
N TYR A 17 11.76 6.18 8.01
CA TYR A 17 12.82 5.19 7.88
C TYR A 17 13.45 5.26 6.48
N LEU A 18 14.68 5.80 6.38
CA LEU A 18 15.35 6.04 5.10
C LEU A 18 15.63 4.78 4.26
N GLN A 19 15.62 3.59 4.87
CA GLN A 19 15.90 2.34 4.16
C GLN A 19 14.70 1.77 3.40
N ILE A 20 13.47 2.20 3.73
CA ILE A 20 12.26 1.73 3.05
C ILE A 20 11.61 2.93 2.37
N THR A 21 11.70 2.97 1.04
CA THR A 21 11.03 4.02 0.26
C THR A 21 9.52 3.77 0.23
N GLN A 22 8.74 4.83 -0.02
CA GLN A 22 7.31 4.65 -0.31
C GLN A 22 7.09 3.73 -1.52
N GLU A 23 8.04 3.66 -2.45
CA GLU A 23 7.96 2.76 -3.59
C GLU A 23 7.96 1.30 -3.16
N THR A 24 9.00 0.91 -2.43
CA THR A 24 9.18 -0.44 -1.90
C THR A 24 8.02 -0.83 -0.97
N ALA A 25 7.62 0.06 -0.06
CA ALA A 25 6.50 -0.20 0.85
C ALA A 25 5.18 -0.41 0.09
N THR A 26 4.90 0.41 -0.93
CA THR A 26 3.69 0.28 -1.75
C THR A 26 3.64 -1.06 -2.48
N GLN A 27 4.77 -1.51 -3.04
CA GLN A 27 4.88 -2.81 -3.71
C GLN A 27 4.64 -3.97 -2.73
N LEU A 28 5.31 -3.96 -1.57
CA LEU A 28 5.17 -5.01 -0.55
C LEU A 28 3.73 -5.12 -0.03
N ILE A 29 3.09 -4.00 0.32
CA ILE A 29 1.70 -3.96 0.80
C ILE A 29 0.75 -4.46 -0.29
N THR A 30 0.93 -4.00 -1.53
CA THR A 30 0.09 -4.40 -2.67
C THR A 30 0.19 -5.90 -2.91
N ARG A 31 1.41 -6.44 -2.96
CA ARG A 31 1.65 -7.86 -3.14
C ARG A 31 1.03 -8.68 -2.03
N ALA A 32 1.30 -8.35 -0.77
CA ALA A 32 0.74 -9.04 0.37
C ALA A 32 -0.80 -9.00 0.38
N PHE A 33 -1.40 -7.88 -0.03
CA PHE A 33 -2.85 -7.78 -0.19
C PHE A 33 -3.36 -8.72 -1.28
N LEU A 34 -2.75 -8.71 -2.47
CA LEU A 34 -3.14 -9.54 -3.62
C LEU A 34 -2.81 -11.04 -3.47
N GLU A 35 -2.06 -11.43 -2.46
CA GLU A 35 -1.83 -12.83 -2.10
C GLU A 35 -2.88 -13.37 -1.11
N GLN A 36 -3.70 -12.50 -0.48
CA GLN A 36 -4.73 -12.94 0.46
C GLN A 36 -5.83 -13.72 -0.26
N PRO A 37 -6.26 -14.89 0.26
CA PRO A 37 -7.28 -15.72 -0.37
C PRO A 37 -8.69 -15.11 -0.31
N ALA A 38 -8.99 -14.35 0.75
CA ALA A 38 -10.22 -13.59 0.90
C ALA A 38 -9.87 -12.11 1.08
N ARG A 39 -10.33 -11.28 0.15
CA ARG A 39 -9.97 -9.85 0.09
C ARG A 39 -11.23 -8.98 0.10
N PRO A 40 -11.24 -7.87 0.85
CA PRO A 40 -12.28 -6.87 0.71
C PRO A 40 -12.20 -6.20 -0.66
N GLU A 41 -13.34 -5.74 -1.18
CA GLU A 41 -13.41 -5.02 -2.46
C GLU A 41 -12.93 -3.58 -2.29
N ILE A 42 -11.61 -3.40 -2.25
CA ILE A 42 -10.95 -2.09 -2.20
C ILE A 42 -10.10 -1.87 -3.45
N ALA A 43 -9.95 -0.60 -3.84
CA ALA A 43 -9.21 -0.20 -5.04
C ALA A 43 -7.68 -0.37 -4.86
N VAL A 44 -7.21 -1.61 -4.95
CA VAL A 44 -5.79 -2.00 -5.05
C VAL A 44 -5.56 -2.55 -6.45
N HIS A 45 -4.65 -1.93 -7.19
CA HIS A 45 -4.28 -2.34 -8.55
C HIS A 45 -3.01 -3.19 -8.53
N ARG A 46 -2.91 -4.17 -9.44
CA ARG A 46 -1.67 -4.94 -9.63
C ARG A 46 -0.55 -4.01 -10.13
N ILE A 47 0.62 -4.08 -9.49
CA ILE A 47 1.78 -3.23 -9.82
C ILE A 47 2.80 -3.98 -10.67
N GLU A 48 3.21 -5.19 -10.26
CA GLU A 48 4.11 -6.03 -11.04
C GLU A 48 3.33 -6.90 -12.03
N ARG A 49 3.69 -6.81 -13.31
CA ARG A 49 3.16 -7.65 -14.39
C ARG A 49 3.93 -8.97 -14.46
N ASP A 50 3.39 -9.94 -15.20
CA ASP A 50 3.97 -11.29 -15.31
C ASP A 50 5.37 -11.29 -15.98
N ASP A 51 5.69 -10.24 -16.73
CA ASP A 51 7.00 -10.02 -17.37
C ASP A 51 8.02 -9.27 -16.47
N GLY A 52 7.66 -9.01 -15.21
CA GLY A 52 8.51 -8.27 -14.26
C GLY A 52 8.50 -6.76 -14.44
N THR A 53 7.70 -6.22 -15.38
CA THR A 53 7.55 -4.76 -15.53
C THR A 53 6.65 -4.17 -14.44
N VAL A 54 6.93 -2.92 -14.07
CA VAL A 54 6.17 -2.15 -13.08
C VAL A 54 5.19 -1.22 -13.77
N ASP A 55 3.91 -1.38 -13.46
CA ASP A 55 2.87 -0.43 -13.82
C ASP A 55 2.91 0.79 -12.88
N TYR A 56 3.61 1.84 -13.32
CA TYR A 56 3.83 3.04 -12.51
C TYR A 56 2.54 3.84 -12.24
N ASP A 57 1.52 3.75 -13.09
CA ASP A 57 0.22 4.37 -12.85
C ASP A 57 -0.54 3.65 -11.74
N ALA A 58 -0.60 2.32 -11.80
CA ALA A 58 -1.15 1.48 -10.74
C ALA A 58 -0.42 1.71 -9.41
N TRP A 59 0.92 1.75 -9.47
CA TRP A 59 1.76 2.05 -8.31
C TRP A 59 1.42 3.41 -7.69
N ARG A 60 1.33 4.46 -8.51
CA ARG A 60 1.02 5.82 -8.03
C ARG A 60 -0.34 5.87 -7.34
N ARG A 61 -1.36 5.21 -7.90
CA ARG A 61 -2.71 5.13 -7.31
C ARG A 61 -2.69 4.42 -5.97
N ASN A 62 -2.04 3.25 -5.88
CA ASN A 62 -1.93 2.50 -4.64
C ASN A 62 -1.19 3.31 -3.56
N ARG A 63 -0.08 3.98 -3.92
CA ARG A 63 0.68 4.82 -2.99
C ARG A 63 -0.17 5.94 -2.38
N ILE A 64 -0.97 6.63 -3.20
CA ILE A 64 -1.88 7.69 -2.74
C ILE A 64 -2.94 7.11 -1.80
N ASN A 65 -3.57 6.00 -2.20
CA ASN A 65 -4.58 5.35 -1.37
C ASN A 65 -4.01 4.94 -0.01
N ILE A 66 -2.84 4.28 0.03
CA ILE A 66 -2.20 3.78 1.25
C ILE A 66 -1.74 4.92 2.16
N PHE A 67 -0.88 5.81 1.65
CA PHE A 67 -0.16 6.77 2.50
C PHE A 67 -0.92 8.09 2.71
N GLN A 68 -1.89 8.41 1.86
CA GLN A 68 -2.66 9.66 1.98
C GLN A 68 -4.08 9.40 2.48
N ARG A 69 -4.86 8.54 1.80
CA ARG A 69 -6.28 8.36 2.10
C ARG A 69 -6.53 7.44 3.29
N TRP A 70 -6.12 6.17 3.18
CA TRP A 70 -6.38 5.15 4.20
C TRP A 70 -5.68 5.45 5.52
N ARG A 71 -4.46 5.97 5.47
CA ARG A 71 -3.74 6.43 6.68
C ARG A 71 -4.53 7.48 7.47
N LYS A 72 -5.26 8.36 6.78
CA LYS A 72 -6.12 9.39 7.37
C LYS A 72 -7.56 8.92 7.61
N ARG A 73 -7.88 7.68 7.26
CA ARG A 73 -9.24 7.13 7.23
C ARG A 73 -10.19 7.93 6.33
N GLU A 74 -9.65 8.58 5.31
CA GLU A 74 -10.46 9.23 4.26
C GLU A 74 -11.00 8.12 3.35
N THR A 75 -12.27 7.74 3.55
CA THR A 75 -13.03 6.92 2.62
C THR A 75 -13.76 7.87 1.68
N ALA A 76 -13.30 7.96 0.43
CA ALA A 76 -14.04 8.65 -0.63
C ALA A 76 -15.37 7.94 -0.91
#